data_AF-A0A3P3U0U9-F1
#
_entry.id   AF-A0A3P3U0U9-F1
#
_cell.length_a   1.000
_cell.length_b   1.000
_cell.length_c   1.000
_cell.angle_alpha   90.00
_cell.angle_beta   90.00
_cell.angle_gamma   90.00
#
_symmetry.space_group_name_H-M   'P 1'
#
loop_
_entity.id
_entity.type
_entity.pdbx_description
1 polymer ?
#
loop_
_entity_poly.entity_id
_entity_poly.type
_entity_poly.pdbx_seq_one_letter_code
_entity_poly.pdbx_strand_id
1 'polypeptide(L)'
;MRTLALRMFKANIQQYRLFILCNLASVAILYSFIAISVNKSFKNPTIVDSMISSNIYAPTALVVLFSCLFIPYTHSVFMKVRSKEYGILLTLGMTENEARVQVLVENLVLCILFLVYGLGAGTLLLLFFWGFIRYGIGIHGIPMMVSLTAYKLTALYAGGIFMLSLAVNLLGMLKSTILEKIKYTDKTESGGRTGVWLCTVGAGLTVASFGIMVFFYHIQSNIWFVSLLVCVLGSLLIFFNGSALIDYYKRKRPKSYLKQLFLLSDIKYYYRKNRTIFFVTSWIFFAILFFMMFSLVTYPNFTHNAVTYHPYHMVYTEIKGSYQPLGDNEVRKIAEAHDNRVVREDKIKFVRNNDNTVFDVADINKLLLKSYRVQKGSVLYVYPYDVNDGYEHVTNRIDSFEGARTFSV
;
A
#
# COMPACT_ATOMS: atom_id res chain seq x y z
N MET A 1 1.77 13.74 43.38
CA MET A 1 2.21 13.83 41.98
C MET A 1 1.37 12.99 40.99
N ARG A 2 1.06 11.71 41.27
CA ARG A 2 0.22 10.88 40.37
C ARG A 2 -1.16 11.48 40.02
N THR A 3 -1.80 12.16 40.97
CA THR A 3 -3.11 12.83 40.78
C THR A 3 -3.02 14.09 39.90
N LEU A 4 -1.87 14.78 39.90
CA LEU A 4 -1.60 15.94 39.04
C LEU A 4 -1.38 15.51 37.58
N ALA A 5 -0.62 14.43 37.37
CA ALA A 5 -0.38 13.87 36.04
C ALA A 5 -1.68 13.45 35.32
N LEU A 6 -2.58 12.77 36.03
CA LEU A 6 -3.88 12.36 35.48
C LEU A 6 -4.80 13.56 35.19
N ARG A 7 -4.75 14.61 36.00
CA ARG A 7 -5.50 15.85 35.75
C ARG A 7 -4.96 16.61 34.54
N MET A 8 -3.64 16.65 34.35
CA MET A 8 -3.01 17.25 33.16
C MET A 8 -3.33 16.46 31.88
N PHE A 9 -3.28 15.12 31.94
CA PHE A 9 -3.67 14.27 30.80
C PHE A 9 -5.14 14.49 30.41
N LYS A 10 -6.04 14.58 31.39
CA LYS A 10 -7.47 14.84 31.16
C LYS A 10 -7.73 16.25 30.62
N ALA A 11 -6.96 17.25 31.04
CA ALA A 11 -7.07 18.62 30.55
C ALA A 11 -6.60 18.77 29.09
N ASN A 12 -5.55 18.06 28.70
CA ASN A 12 -5.00 18.11 27.33
C ASN A 12 -5.54 17.04 26.39
N ILE A 13 -6.59 16.31 26.79
CA ILE A 13 -7.16 15.22 25.98
C ILE A 13 -7.57 15.70 24.59
N GLN A 14 -8.03 16.95 24.44
CA GLN A 14 -8.39 17.52 23.14
C GLN A 14 -7.23 17.54 22.15
N GLN A 15 -6.00 17.80 22.62
CA GLN A 15 -4.78 17.76 21.79
C GLN A 15 -4.33 16.32 21.50
N TYR A 16 -4.67 15.37 22.38
CA TYR A 16 -4.30 13.96 22.24
C TYR A 16 -5.31 13.11 21.46
N ARG A 17 -6.55 13.57 21.25
CA ARG A 17 -7.60 12.80 20.54
C ARG A 17 -7.17 12.35 19.15
N LEU A 18 -6.55 13.24 18.36
CA LEU A 18 -6.11 12.89 17.00
C LEU A 18 -5.03 11.81 17.02
N PHE A 19 -4.07 11.92 17.94
CA PHE A 19 -3.02 10.92 18.14
C PHE A 19 -3.59 9.55 18.53
N ILE A 20 -4.51 9.54 19.49
CA ILE A 20 -5.19 8.33 19.95
C ILE A 20 -5.97 7.70 18.79
N LEU A 21 -6.74 8.49 18.06
CA LEU A 21 -7.54 8.03 16.91
C LEU A 21 -6.67 7.45 15.81
N CYS A 22 -5.56 8.09 15.45
CA CYS A 22 -4.63 7.61 14.44
C CYS A 22 -3.99 6.26 14.81
N ASN A 23 -3.53 6.08 16.05
CA ASN A 23 -2.96 4.80 16.48
C ASN A 23 -4.01 3.70 16.56
N LEU A 24 -5.20 4.00 17.08
CA LEU A 24 -6.32 3.06 17.14
C LEU A 24 -6.72 2.60 15.73
N ALA A 25 -6.86 3.53 14.80
CA ALA A 25 -7.18 3.23 13.40
C ALA A 25 -6.09 2.39 12.73
N SER A 26 -4.80 2.70 12.96
CA SER A 26 -3.69 1.93 12.41
C SER A 26 -3.72 0.46 12.88
N VAL A 27 -3.95 0.22 14.18
CA VAL A 27 -4.06 -1.14 14.72
C VAL A 27 -5.33 -1.84 14.21
N ALA A 28 -6.45 -1.13 14.10
CA ALA A 28 -7.71 -1.68 13.60
C ALA A 28 -7.61 -2.13 12.13
N ILE A 29 -6.96 -1.34 11.28
CA ILE A 29 -6.72 -1.67 9.87
C ILE A 29 -5.75 -2.86 9.77
N LEU A 30 -4.66 -2.85 10.54
CA LEU A 30 -3.70 -3.96 10.60
C LEU A 30 -4.38 -5.28 11.01
N TYR A 31 -5.22 -5.25 12.04
CA TYR A 31 -6.01 -6.41 12.47
C TYR A 31 -6.90 -6.93 11.35
N SER A 32 -7.63 -6.04 10.68
CA SER A 32 -8.62 -6.41 9.66
C SER A 32 -7.97 -7.19 8.52
N PHE A 33 -6.87 -6.69 7.97
CA PHE A 33 -6.16 -7.36 6.88
C PHE A 33 -5.52 -8.69 7.31
N ILE A 34 -4.91 -8.74 8.51
CA ILE A 34 -4.36 -9.98 9.06
C ILE A 34 -5.46 -11.01 9.28
N ALA A 35 -6.63 -10.60 9.79
CA ALA A 35 -7.75 -11.49 10.05
C ALA A 35 -8.29 -12.14 8.77
N ILE A 36 -8.39 -11.39 7.68
CA ILE A 36 -8.82 -11.95 6.39
C ILE A 36 -7.73 -12.86 5.81
N SER A 37 -6.45 -12.47 5.90
CA SER A 37 -5.31 -13.28 5.43
C SER A 37 -5.14 -14.60 6.18
N VAL A 38 -5.53 -14.69 7.46
CA VAL A 38 -5.43 -15.92 8.26
C VAL A 38 -6.68 -16.82 8.11
N ASN A 39 -7.76 -16.32 7.55
CA ASN A 39 -9.01 -17.07 7.46
C ASN A 39 -8.89 -18.28 6.53
N LYS A 40 -9.10 -19.49 7.08
CA LYS A 40 -9.03 -20.76 6.34
C LYS A 40 -10.09 -20.84 5.24
N SER A 41 -11.28 -20.29 5.45
CA SER A 41 -12.34 -20.29 4.44
C SER A 41 -12.00 -19.41 3.24
N PHE A 42 -11.23 -18.33 3.46
CA PHE A 42 -10.74 -17.46 2.38
C PHE A 42 -9.57 -18.09 1.60
N LYS A 43 -8.83 -19.02 2.23
CA LYS A 43 -7.74 -19.78 1.61
C LYS A 43 -8.17 -21.09 0.94
N ASN A 44 -9.46 -21.45 1.04
CA ASN A 44 -9.92 -22.70 0.47
C ASN A 44 -10.16 -22.53 -1.04
N PRO A 45 -9.37 -23.19 -1.92
CA PRO A 45 -9.48 -23.05 -3.36
C PRO A 45 -10.81 -23.55 -3.93
N THR A 46 -11.63 -24.26 -3.14
CA THR A 46 -12.96 -24.72 -3.55
C THR A 46 -14.04 -23.65 -3.42
N ILE A 47 -13.80 -22.59 -2.63
CA ILE A 47 -14.77 -21.52 -2.34
C ILE A 47 -14.31 -20.19 -2.96
N VAL A 48 -13.00 -19.94 -2.93
CA VAL A 48 -12.40 -18.70 -3.43
C VAL A 48 -11.31 -19.09 -4.41
N ASP A 49 -11.31 -18.45 -5.59
CA ASP A 49 -10.26 -18.65 -6.57
C ASP A 49 -8.87 -18.40 -5.94
N SER A 50 -7.93 -19.31 -6.20
CA SER A 50 -6.55 -19.24 -5.70
C SER A 50 -5.92 -17.88 -6.02
N MET A 51 -6.25 -17.31 -7.18
CA MET A 51 -5.77 -15.98 -7.59
C MET A 51 -6.28 -14.85 -6.67
N ILE A 52 -7.54 -14.90 -6.25
CA ILE A 52 -8.13 -13.93 -5.30
C ILE A 52 -7.52 -14.11 -3.92
N SER A 53 -7.34 -15.37 -3.49
CA SER A 53 -6.77 -15.68 -2.18
C SER A 53 -5.30 -15.24 -2.04
N SER A 54 -4.51 -15.32 -3.12
CA SER A 54 -3.11 -14.89 -3.14
C SER A 54 -2.98 -13.36 -3.13
N ASN A 55 -3.88 -12.67 -3.83
CA ASN A 55 -3.86 -11.20 -3.93
C ASN A 55 -4.05 -10.48 -2.59
N ILE A 56 -4.53 -11.15 -1.53
CA ILE A 56 -4.67 -10.52 -0.21
C ILE A 56 -3.35 -10.32 0.53
N TYR A 57 -2.30 -11.08 0.19
CA TYR A 57 -1.01 -10.95 0.84
C TYR A 57 -0.35 -9.60 0.54
N ALA A 58 -0.52 -9.07 -0.67
CA ALA A 58 0.06 -7.78 -1.06
C ALA A 58 -0.49 -6.59 -0.24
N PRO A 59 -1.83 -6.38 -0.12
CA PRO A 59 -2.39 -5.39 0.79
C PRO A 59 -1.99 -5.61 2.25
N THR A 60 -1.92 -6.86 2.71
CA THR A 60 -1.51 -7.16 4.08
C THR A 60 -0.07 -6.72 4.35
N ALA A 61 0.86 -7.02 3.44
CA ALA A 61 2.25 -6.58 3.53
C ALA A 61 2.38 -5.06 3.49
N LEU A 62 1.58 -4.40 2.64
CA LEU A 62 1.54 -2.93 2.55
C LEU A 62 1.09 -2.29 3.87
N VAL A 63 0.03 -2.82 4.51
CA VAL A 63 -0.47 -2.31 5.78
C VAL A 63 0.52 -2.53 6.93
N VAL A 64 1.25 -3.64 6.93
CA VAL A 64 2.33 -3.89 7.89
C VAL A 64 3.45 -2.87 7.71
N LEU A 65 3.89 -2.62 6.47
CA LEU A 65 4.92 -1.63 6.16
C LEU A 65 4.45 -0.22 6.56
N PHE A 66 3.22 0.14 6.21
CA PHE A 66 2.62 1.42 6.58
C PHE A 66 2.58 1.61 8.10
N SER A 67 2.14 0.58 8.85
CA SER A 67 2.10 0.62 10.32
C SER A 67 3.50 0.76 10.93
N CYS A 68 4.51 0.11 10.33
CA CYS A 68 5.90 0.19 10.77
C CYS A 68 6.49 1.59 10.64
N LEU A 69 6.05 2.39 9.65
CA LEU A 69 6.48 3.78 9.50
C LEU A 69 5.60 4.76 10.31
N PHE A 70 4.29 4.52 10.30
CA PHE A 70 3.31 5.45 10.85
C PHE A 70 3.25 5.43 12.39
N ILE A 71 3.34 4.26 13.03
CA ILE A 71 3.27 4.14 14.50
C ILE A 71 4.47 4.83 15.16
N PRO A 72 5.75 4.57 14.78
CA PRO A 72 6.88 5.26 15.40
C PRO A 72 6.86 6.77 15.14
N TYR A 73 6.45 7.19 13.93
CA TYR A 73 6.30 8.60 13.60
C TYR A 73 5.30 9.28 14.54
N THR A 74 4.11 8.72 14.64
CA THR A 74 3.03 9.26 15.46
C THR A 74 3.46 9.30 16.93
N HIS A 75 4.12 8.25 17.41
CA HIS A 75 4.69 8.18 18.76
C HIS A 75 5.78 9.26 18.98
N SER A 76 6.62 9.54 18.00
CA SER A 76 7.65 10.60 18.11
C SER A 76 7.04 11.99 18.23
N VAL A 77 5.92 12.25 17.53
CA VAL A 77 5.17 13.50 17.63
C VAL A 77 4.52 13.65 19.00
N PHE A 78 3.92 12.58 19.53
CA PHE A 78 3.37 12.56 20.88
C PHE A 78 4.44 12.86 21.93
N MET A 79 5.61 12.23 21.81
CA MET A 79 6.73 12.47 22.71
C MET A 79 7.24 13.92 22.64
N LYS A 80 7.21 14.57 21.47
CA LYS A 80 7.57 15.98 21.35
C LYS A 80 6.60 16.90 22.09
N VAL A 81 5.28 16.69 21.94
CA VAL A 81 4.26 17.48 22.67
C VAL A 81 4.47 17.33 24.17
N ARG A 82 4.60 16.09 24.62
CA ARG A 82 4.75 15.75 26.03
C ARG A 82 6.06 16.24 26.65
N SER A 83 7.16 16.22 25.88
CA SER A 83 8.45 16.73 26.33
C SER A 83 8.43 18.20 26.74
N LYS A 84 7.52 19.01 26.17
CA LYS A 84 7.33 20.41 26.57
C LYS A 84 6.67 20.53 27.95
N GLU A 85 5.67 19.72 28.23
CA GLU A 85 5.02 19.66 29.55
C GLU A 85 6.02 19.24 30.63
N TYR A 86 6.91 18.30 30.29
CA TYR A 86 8.00 17.89 31.19
C TYR A 86 9.04 18.98 31.42
N GLY A 87 9.36 19.80 30.41
CA GLY A 87 10.23 20.95 30.58
C GLY A 87 9.72 21.89 31.70
N ILE A 88 8.40 22.10 31.77
CA ILE A 88 7.77 22.91 32.82
C ILE A 88 7.85 22.20 34.18
N LEU A 89 7.58 20.90 34.24
CA LEU A 89 7.66 20.12 35.49
C LEU A 89 9.07 20.04 36.07
N LEU A 90 10.10 20.00 35.22
CA LEU A 90 11.50 20.06 35.66
C LEU A 90 11.84 21.42 36.27
N THR A 91 11.33 22.53 35.73
CA THR A 91 11.52 23.86 36.34
C THR A 91 10.83 24.00 37.71
N LEU A 92 9.85 23.16 38.01
CA LEU A 92 9.14 23.09 39.29
C LEU A 92 9.83 22.17 40.32
N GLY A 93 11.01 21.62 40.00
CA GLY A 93 11.82 20.82 40.93
C GLY A 93 11.67 19.30 40.81
N MET A 94 11.05 18.78 39.75
CA MET A 94 11.00 17.33 39.48
C MET A 94 12.38 16.84 39.00
N THR A 95 12.81 15.66 39.45
CA THR A 95 14.11 15.11 39.01
C THR A 95 14.01 14.52 37.59
N GLU A 96 15.11 14.55 36.83
CA GLU A 96 15.14 14.00 35.47
C GLU A 96 14.83 12.50 35.41
N ASN A 97 15.18 11.75 36.47
CA ASN A 97 14.92 10.31 36.57
C ASN A 97 13.42 10.02 36.77
N GLU A 98 12.78 10.73 37.69
CA GLU A 98 11.35 10.60 37.95
C GLU A 98 10.54 10.97 36.71
N ALA A 99 10.95 12.04 36.01
CA ALA A 99 10.35 12.43 34.74
C ALA A 99 10.41 11.29 33.72
N ARG A 100 11.59 10.72 33.48
CA ARG A 100 11.79 9.63 32.50
C ARG A 100 10.95 8.40 32.81
N VAL A 101 10.96 7.93 34.06
CA VAL A 101 10.19 6.75 34.48
C VAL A 101 8.69 7.00 34.29
N GLN A 102 8.20 8.19 34.66
CA GLN A 102 6.80 8.53 34.50
C GLN A 102 6.38 8.56 33.02
N VAL A 103 7.22 9.09 32.12
CA VAL A 103 6.95 9.09 30.67
C VAL A 103 6.81 7.67 30.14
N LEU A 104 7.71 6.79 30.55
CA LEU A 104 7.74 5.41 30.06
C LEU A 104 6.52 4.63 30.52
N VAL A 105 6.15 4.75 31.80
CA VAL A 105 4.96 4.08 32.34
C VAL A 105 3.70 4.55 31.62
N GLU A 106 3.55 5.85 31.39
CA GLU A 106 2.34 6.35 30.72
C GLU A 106 2.27 5.92 29.25
N ASN A 107 3.39 5.95 28.51
CA ASN A 107 3.39 5.45 27.13
C ASN A 107 3.12 3.94 27.07
N LEU A 108 3.64 3.16 28.02
CA LEU A 108 3.37 1.73 28.09
C LEU A 108 1.88 1.46 28.31
N VAL A 109 1.24 2.21 29.21
CA VAL A 109 -0.22 2.14 29.42
C VAL A 109 -0.96 2.51 28.14
N LEU A 110 -0.59 3.59 27.45
CA LEU A 110 -1.22 3.99 26.18
C LEU A 110 -1.05 2.94 25.09
N CYS A 111 0.12 2.33 24.94
CA CYS A 111 0.34 1.23 23.99
C CYS A 111 -0.59 0.05 24.27
N ILE A 112 -0.78 -0.33 25.54
CA ILE A 112 -1.73 -1.39 25.93
C ILE A 112 -3.16 -0.97 25.56
N LEU A 113 -3.56 0.26 25.87
CA LEU A 113 -4.90 0.75 25.54
C LEU A 113 -5.13 0.77 24.02
N PHE A 114 -4.15 1.21 23.21
CA PHE A 114 -4.26 1.19 21.75
C PHE A 114 -4.35 -0.22 21.20
N LEU A 115 -3.63 -1.17 21.79
CA LEU A 115 -3.70 -2.57 21.38
C LEU A 115 -5.09 -3.14 21.70
N VAL A 116 -5.60 -2.95 22.93
CA VAL A 116 -6.92 -3.48 23.34
C VAL A 116 -8.06 -2.84 22.55
N TYR A 117 -8.15 -1.51 22.54
CA TYR A 117 -9.22 -0.80 21.83
C TYR A 117 -9.05 -0.87 20.31
N GLY A 118 -7.81 -0.94 19.80
CA GLY A 118 -7.53 -1.10 18.37
C GLY A 118 -7.93 -2.48 17.85
N LEU A 119 -7.70 -3.54 18.64
CA LEU A 119 -8.24 -4.87 18.33
C LEU A 119 -9.77 -4.86 18.35
N GLY A 120 -10.38 -4.26 19.38
CA GLY A 120 -11.84 -4.11 19.45
C GLY A 120 -12.41 -3.36 18.25
N ALA A 121 -11.88 -2.18 17.92
CA ALA A 121 -12.28 -1.43 16.73
C ALA A 121 -11.98 -2.19 15.43
N GLY A 122 -10.89 -2.96 15.37
CA GLY A 122 -10.55 -3.82 14.25
C GLY A 122 -11.59 -4.90 13.98
N THR A 123 -12.24 -5.46 15.01
CA THR A 123 -13.34 -6.41 14.81
C THR A 123 -14.55 -5.78 14.14
N LEU A 124 -14.87 -4.52 14.49
CA LEU A 124 -15.93 -3.76 13.85
C LEU A 124 -15.58 -3.46 12.38
N LEU A 125 -14.33 -3.13 12.12
CA LEU A 125 -13.83 -2.84 10.79
C LEU A 125 -13.76 -4.11 9.92
N LEU A 126 -13.48 -5.27 10.53
CA LEU A 126 -13.58 -6.57 9.89
C LEU A 126 -15.02 -6.86 9.42
N LEU A 127 -16.05 -6.55 10.22
CA LEU A 127 -17.46 -6.68 9.79
C LEU A 127 -17.74 -5.88 8.51
N PHE A 128 -17.20 -4.66 8.44
CA PHE A 128 -17.34 -3.81 7.26
C PHE A 128 -16.68 -4.43 6.02
N PHE A 129 -15.43 -4.89 6.12
CA PHE A 129 -14.74 -5.56 5.02
C PHE A 129 -15.42 -6.86 4.59
N TRP A 130 -16.00 -7.59 5.53
CA TRP A 130 -16.80 -8.77 5.24
C TRP A 130 -18.05 -8.46 4.42
N GLY A 131 -18.77 -7.39 4.79
CA GLY A 131 -19.88 -6.88 3.98
C GLY A 131 -19.42 -6.50 2.58
N PHE A 132 -18.27 -5.83 2.47
CA PHE A 132 -17.69 -5.45 1.18
C PHE A 132 -17.33 -6.68 0.32
N ILE A 133 -16.75 -7.74 0.89
CA ILE A 133 -16.45 -8.97 0.14
C ILE A 133 -17.73 -9.64 -0.35
N ARG A 134 -18.76 -9.74 0.50
CA ARG A 134 -20.01 -10.44 0.18
C ARG A 134 -20.82 -9.71 -0.90
N TYR A 135 -21.00 -8.40 -0.76
CA TYR A 135 -21.83 -7.60 -1.67
C TYR A 135 -21.05 -7.00 -2.83
N GLY A 136 -19.78 -6.65 -2.62
CA GLY A 136 -18.93 -6.03 -3.64
C GLY A 136 -18.27 -7.04 -4.57
N ILE A 137 -17.78 -8.17 -4.06
CA ILE A 137 -17.13 -9.22 -4.88
C ILE A 137 -18.13 -10.33 -5.26
N GLY A 138 -19.25 -10.46 -4.55
CA GLY A 138 -20.30 -11.44 -4.88
C GLY A 138 -19.97 -12.88 -4.45
N ILE A 139 -18.97 -13.08 -3.60
CA ILE A 139 -18.63 -14.42 -3.09
C ILE A 139 -19.59 -14.79 -1.97
N HIS A 140 -20.57 -15.63 -2.30
CA HIS A 140 -21.51 -16.21 -1.33
C HIS A 140 -20.94 -17.53 -0.78
N GLY A 141 -20.71 -17.60 0.53
CA GLY A 141 -20.35 -18.87 1.19
C GLY A 141 -19.15 -18.83 2.15
N ILE A 142 -18.50 -17.69 2.35
CA ILE A 142 -17.43 -17.61 3.36
C ILE A 142 -18.09 -17.34 4.73
N PRO A 143 -17.99 -18.25 5.73
CA PRO A 143 -18.48 -17.95 7.08
C PRO A 143 -17.51 -17.00 7.79
N MET A 144 -18.06 -16.03 8.53
CA MET A 144 -17.24 -15.16 9.37
C MET A 144 -16.61 -15.97 10.50
N MET A 145 -15.33 -16.28 10.36
CA MET A 145 -14.55 -16.92 11.41
C MET A 145 -13.58 -15.91 12.01
N VAL A 146 -13.88 -15.45 13.21
CA VAL A 146 -12.94 -14.69 14.03
C VAL A 146 -11.91 -15.67 14.60
N SER A 147 -10.73 -15.73 13.98
CA SER A 147 -9.66 -16.63 14.40
C SER A 147 -8.88 -16.04 15.58
N LEU A 148 -8.71 -16.84 16.65
CA LEU A 148 -7.83 -16.49 17.77
C LEU A 148 -6.37 -16.28 17.29
N THR A 149 -5.98 -16.95 16.21
CA THR A 149 -4.65 -16.81 15.59
C THR A 149 -4.45 -15.40 15.03
N ALA A 150 -5.49 -14.79 14.46
CA ALA A 150 -5.40 -13.43 13.90
C ALA A 150 -5.16 -12.38 15.00
N TYR A 151 -5.79 -12.53 16.17
CA TYR A 151 -5.54 -11.67 17.33
C TYR A 151 -4.10 -11.79 17.83
N LYS A 152 -3.60 -13.03 18.00
CA LYS A 152 -2.23 -13.27 18.46
C LYS A 152 -1.21 -12.68 17.49
N LEU A 153 -1.41 -12.89 16.19
CA LEU A 153 -0.49 -12.40 15.17
C LEU A 153 -0.49 -10.87 15.11
N THR A 154 -1.67 -10.24 15.17
CA THR A 154 -1.78 -8.78 15.21
C THR A 154 -1.16 -8.21 16.48
N ALA A 155 -1.41 -8.81 17.65
CA ALA A 155 -0.81 -8.40 18.91
C ALA A 155 0.73 -8.50 18.88
N LEU A 156 1.27 -9.54 18.23
CA LEU A 156 2.71 -9.70 18.05
C LEU A 156 3.29 -8.61 17.15
N TYR A 157 2.70 -8.35 15.98
CA TYR A 157 3.18 -7.33 15.05
C TYR A 157 3.01 -5.91 15.60
N ALA A 158 1.80 -5.54 16.03
CA ALA A 158 1.54 -4.22 16.59
C ALA A 158 2.32 -3.98 17.90
N GLY A 159 2.35 -4.99 18.78
CA GLY A 159 3.13 -4.96 20.01
C GLY A 159 4.63 -4.81 19.74
N GLY A 160 5.16 -5.54 18.76
CA GLY A 160 6.55 -5.41 18.32
C GLY A 160 6.90 -4.00 17.84
N ILE A 161 6.04 -3.40 17.01
CA ILE A 161 6.23 -2.02 16.52
C ILE A 161 6.14 -0.99 17.66
N PHE A 162 5.21 -1.16 18.60
CA PHE A 162 5.12 -0.30 19.78
C PHE A 162 6.35 -0.42 20.67
N MET A 163 6.84 -1.64 20.92
CA MET A 163 8.05 -1.86 21.71
C MET A 163 9.29 -1.29 21.04
N LEU A 164 9.43 -1.44 19.72
CA LEU A 164 10.50 -0.80 18.94
C LEU A 164 10.42 0.73 19.05
N SER A 165 9.21 1.29 18.94
CA SER A 165 8.98 2.73 19.08
C SER A 165 9.36 3.24 20.48
N LEU A 166 8.99 2.50 21.53
CA LEU A 166 9.38 2.80 22.90
C LEU A 166 10.90 2.73 23.08
N ALA A 167 11.56 1.72 22.52
CA ALA A 167 13.01 1.56 22.59
C ALA A 167 13.75 2.71 21.91
N VAL A 168 13.33 3.11 20.69
CA VAL A 168 13.91 4.25 19.97
C VAL A 168 13.73 5.55 20.76
N ASN A 169 12.55 5.76 21.36
CA ASN A 169 12.31 6.93 22.20
C ASN A 169 13.15 6.92 23.47
N LEU A 170 13.30 5.77 24.12
CA LEU A 170 14.10 5.61 25.33
C LEU A 170 15.59 5.89 25.04
N LEU A 171 16.13 5.35 23.95
CA LEU A 171 17.48 5.66 23.46
C LEU A 171 17.64 7.15 23.13
N GLY A 172 16.63 7.76 22.49
CA GLY A 172 16.61 9.18 22.18
C GLY A 172 16.51 10.09 23.40
N MET A 173 15.94 9.62 24.52
CA MET A 173 15.91 10.33 25.80
C MET A 173 17.20 10.13 26.59
N LEU A 174 17.83 8.96 26.51
CA LEU A 174 19.12 8.67 27.17
C LEU A 174 20.28 9.46 26.56
N LYS A 175 20.30 9.60 25.23
CA LYS A 175 21.38 10.32 24.53
C LYS A 175 21.29 11.84 24.62
N SER A 176 20.14 12.40 25.02
CA SER A 176 19.93 13.85 25.04
C SER A 176 19.89 14.36 26.48
N THR A 177 20.93 15.08 26.90
CA THR A 177 20.85 15.90 28.12
C THR A 177 19.79 16.98 27.90
N ILE A 178 18.88 17.19 28.86
CA ILE A 178 17.77 18.15 28.74
C ILE A 178 18.28 19.58 28.43
N LEU A 179 19.48 19.90 28.90
CA LEU A 179 20.20 21.15 28.64
C LEU A 179 20.50 21.37 27.14
N GLU A 180 20.76 20.30 26.37
CA GLU A 180 20.88 20.40 24.92
C GLU A 180 19.53 20.55 24.23
N LYS A 181 18.45 19.96 24.75
CA LYS A 181 17.10 20.06 24.18
C LYS A 181 16.48 21.45 24.36
N ILE A 182 16.77 22.13 25.48
CA ILE A 182 16.38 23.52 25.71
C ILE A 182 17.21 24.48 24.83
N LYS A 183 18.54 24.27 24.74
CA LYS A 183 19.42 25.01 23.80
C LYS A 183 19.22 24.65 22.31
N TYR A 184 18.52 23.56 21.99
CA TYR A 184 18.27 23.15 20.60
C TYR A 184 17.30 24.06 19.86
N THR A 185 16.54 24.90 20.58
CA THR A 185 15.75 25.97 19.95
C THR A 185 16.66 27.00 19.29
N ASP A 186 17.89 27.19 19.80
CA ASP A 186 18.88 28.14 19.27
C ASP A 186 19.90 27.51 18.30
N LYS A 187 20.25 26.21 18.46
CA LYS A 187 21.23 25.53 17.58
C LYS A 187 20.79 25.36 16.11
N THR A 188 19.56 25.75 15.73
CA THR A 188 19.14 25.81 14.31
C THR A 188 19.81 26.92 13.49
N GLU A 189 20.64 27.77 14.10
CA GLU A 189 21.28 28.90 13.42
C GLU A 189 22.46 28.55 12.50
N SER A 190 23.14 27.40 12.62
CA SER A 190 24.35 27.17 11.80
C SER A 190 24.00 26.88 10.34
N GLY A 191 23.97 27.94 9.53
CA GLY A 191 23.71 27.94 8.09
C GLY A 191 24.71 27.07 7.33
N GLY A 192 24.43 25.76 7.24
CA GLY A 192 25.02 24.93 6.22
C GLY A 192 24.65 25.50 4.85
N ARG A 193 25.67 25.83 4.04
CA ARG A 193 25.51 26.27 2.65
C ARG A 193 24.83 25.14 1.87
N THR A 194 23.50 25.15 1.86
CA THR A 194 22.73 24.26 1.00
C THR A 194 22.85 24.82 -0.41
N GLY A 195 23.43 24.02 -1.31
CA GLY A 195 23.68 24.43 -2.67
C GLY A 195 22.37 24.51 -3.44
N VAL A 196 22.05 25.67 -4.01
CA VAL A 196 20.90 25.87 -4.92
C VAL A 196 20.92 24.83 -6.06
N TRP A 197 22.12 24.45 -6.49
CA TRP A 197 22.37 23.40 -7.48
C TRP A 197 21.75 22.03 -7.12
N LEU A 198 21.78 21.64 -5.85
CA LEU A 198 21.21 20.36 -5.41
C LEU A 198 19.67 20.36 -5.53
N CYS A 199 19.04 21.52 -5.34
CA CYS A 199 17.60 21.66 -5.50
C CYS A 199 17.21 21.63 -6.98
N THR A 200 17.98 22.28 -7.86
CA THR A 200 17.74 22.23 -9.33
C THR A 200 17.97 20.83 -9.89
N VAL A 201 18.99 20.11 -9.40
CA VAL A 201 19.21 18.69 -9.74
C VAL A 201 18.04 17.83 -9.26
N GLY A 202 17.54 18.06 -8.03
CA GLY A 202 16.35 17.36 -7.51
C GLY A 202 15.10 17.59 -8.36
N ALA A 203 14.85 18.83 -8.79
CA ALA A 203 13.75 19.16 -9.71
C ALA A 203 13.93 18.45 -11.06
N GLY A 204 15.14 18.48 -11.62
CA GLY A 204 15.47 17.77 -12.86
C GLY A 204 15.23 16.25 -12.75
N LEU A 205 15.67 15.62 -11.67
CA LEU A 205 15.42 14.19 -11.38
C LEU A 205 13.93 13.88 -11.29
N THR A 206 13.15 14.75 -10.66
CA THR A 206 11.70 14.55 -10.50
C THR A 206 11.00 14.64 -11.87
N VAL A 207 11.33 15.64 -12.70
CA VAL A 207 10.81 15.74 -14.06
C VAL A 207 11.27 14.56 -14.93
N ALA A 208 12.52 14.14 -14.78
CA ALA A 208 13.05 12.97 -15.49
C ALA A 208 12.32 11.68 -15.10
N SER A 209 11.94 11.48 -13.82
CA SER A 209 11.14 10.32 -13.43
C SER A 209 9.77 10.28 -14.13
N PHE A 210 9.09 11.42 -14.25
CA PHE A 210 7.85 11.51 -15.00
C PHE A 210 8.07 11.26 -16.50
N GLY A 211 9.12 11.83 -17.08
CA GLY A 211 9.49 11.57 -18.47
C GLY A 211 9.76 10.10 -18.75
N ILE A 212 10.54 9.44 -17.89
CA ILE A 212 10.82 7.99 -18.00
C ILE A 212 9.51 7.20 -17.95
N MET A 213 8.59 7.55 -17.05
CA MET A 213 7.33 6.85 -16.90
C MET A 213 6.42 6.99 -18.14
N VAL A 214 6.40 8.17 -18.79
CA VAL A 214 5.58 8.42 -19.97
C VAL A 214 6.20 7.81 -21.24
N PHE A 215 7.51 7.99 -21.45
CA PHE A 215 8.16 7.55 -22.69
C PHE A 215 8.46 6.04 -22.72
N PHE A 216 8.77 5.43 -21.57
CA PHE A 216 9.13 4.02 -21.49
C PHE A 216 7.99 3.14 -20.96
N TYR A 217 6.74 3.60 -21.03
CA TYR A 217 5.58 2.80 -20.61
C TYR A 217 5.50 1.43 -21.32
N HIS A 218 5.88 1.36 -22.60
CA HIS A 218 5.88 0.13 -23.39
C HIS A 218 7.09 -0.78 -23.16
N ILE A 219 8.18 -0.28 -22.58
CA ILE A 219 9.43 -1.03 -22.44
C ILE A 219 9.51 -1.60 -21.02
N GLN A 220 9.25 -2.90 -20.89
CA GLN A 220 9.65 -3.78 -19.79
C GLN A 220 9.18 -3.46 -18.34
N SER A 221 8.69 -4.49 -17.65
CA SER A 221 8.03 -4.43 -16.33
C SER A 221 8.80 -3.77 -15.17
N ASN A 222 10.11 -3.54 -15.28
CA ASN A 222 10.94 -3.07 -14.15
C ASN A 222 11.24 -1.56 -14.16
N ILE A 223 10.97 -0.84 -15.26
CA ILE A 223 11.27 0.60 -15.37
C ILE A 223 10.41 1.45 -14.42
N TRP A 224 9.22 0.95 -14.07
CA TRP A 224 8.34 1.56 -13.06
C TRP A 224 9.01 1.72 -11.70
N PHE A 225 9.71 0.68 -11.21
CA PHE A 225 10.40 0.74 -9.92
C PHE A 225 11.58 1.71 -9.93
N VAL A 226 12.30 1.78 -11.06
CA VAL A 226 13.41 2.72 -11.24
C VAL A 226 12.89 4.15 -11.25
N SER A 227 11.82 4.44 -11.98
CA SER A 227 11.18 5.76 -12.00
C SER A 227 10.73 6.20 -10.60
N LEU A 228 10.12 5.30 -9.83
CA LEU A 228 9.69 5.57 -8.46
C LEU A 228 10.88 5.91 -7.55
N LEU A 229 11.97 5.14 -7.61
CA LEU A 229 13.20 5.41 -6.85
C LEU A 229 13.81 6.78 -7.22
N VAL A 230 13.86 7.11 -8.50
CA VAL A 230 14.35 8.40 -8.98
C VAL A 230 13.48 9.55 -8.47
N CYS A 231 12.15 9.37 -8.43
CA CYS A 231 11.22 10.35 -7.86
C CYS A 231 11.42 10.54 -6.34
N VAL A 232 11.64 9.44 -5.59
CA VAL A 232 11.96 9.50 -4.15
C VAL A 232 13.24 10.29 -3.93
N LEU A 233 14.29 10.01 -4.70
CA LEU A 233 15.58 10.72 -4.59
C LEU A 233 15.44 12.21 -4.95
N GLY A 234 14.73 12.53 -6.03
CA GLY A 234 14.46 13.90 -6.45
C GLY A 234 13.71 14.70 -5.38
N SER A 235 12.66 14.11 -4.80
CA SER A 235 11.89 14.73 -3.72
C SER A 235 12.72 14.92 -2.43
N LEU A 236 13.54 13.94 -2.04
CA LEU A 236 14.47 14.08 -0.90
C LEU A 236 15.42 15.28 -1.09
N LEU A 237 16.02 15.40 -2.28
CA LEU A 237 16.90 16.51 -2.61
C LEU A 237 16.18 17.87 -2.49
N ILE A 238 14.95 17.95 -3.00
CA ILE A 238 14.12 19.17 -2.91
C ILE A 238 13.80 19.50 -1.46
N PHE A 239 13.31 18.54 -0.67
CA PHE A 239 12.90 18.80 0.71
C PHE A 239 14.07 19.17 1.63
N PHE A 240 15.22 18.52 1.49
CA PHE A 240 16.39 18.84 2.32
C PHE A 240 17.10 20.14 1.91
N ASN A 241 17.08 20.51 0.63
CA ASN A 241 17.76 21.71 0.12
C ASN A 241 16.82 22.88 -0.18
N GLY A 242 15.50 22.74 0.02
CA GLY A 242 14.51 23.75 -0.35
C GLY A 242 14.71 25.11 0.34
N SER A 243 15.34 25.16 1.51
CA SER A 243 15.72 26.44 2.15
C SER A 243 16.69 27.27 1.31
N ALA A 244 17.48 26.64 0.44
CA ALA A 244 18.41 27.32 -0.46
C ALA A 244 17.70 28.11 -1.56
N LEU A 245 16.47 27.73 -1.96
CA LEU A 245 15.67 28.52 -2.90
C LEU A 245 15.34 29.89 -2.34
N ILE A 246 15.07 29.99 -1.04
CA ILE A 246 14.80 31.26 -0.36
C ILE A 246 16.06 32.14 -0.35
N ASP A 247 17.24 31.55 -0.16
CA ASP A 247 18.53 32.25 -0.23
C ASP A 247 18.88 32.70 -1.66
N TYR A 248 18.52 31.91 -2.68
CA TYR A 248 18.64 32.32 -4.08
C TYR A 248 17.70 33.48 -4.42
N TYR A 249 16.45 33.43 -3.96
CA TYR A 249 15.46 34.50 -4.16
C TYR A 249 15.91 35.81 -3.51
N LYS A 250 16.47 35.73 -2.28
CA LYS A 250 17.10 36.87 -1.59
C LYS A 250 18.23 37.49 -2.43
N ARG A 251 19.09 36.68 -3.04
CA ARG A 251 20.20 37.17 -3.89
C ARG A 251 19.73 37.78 -5.21
N LYS A 252 18.72 37.19 -5.85
CA LYS A 252 18.25 37.61 -7.19
C LYS A 252 17.31 38.82 -7.17
N ARG A 253 16.49 38.97 -6.13
CA ARG A 253 15.48 40.06 -6.03
C ARG A 253 15.47 40.69 -4.63
N PRO A 254 16.52 41.43 -4.25
CA PRO A 254 16.65 41.99 -2.90
C PRO A 254 15.50 42.93 -2.53
N LYS A 255 15.05 43.81 -3.45
CA LYS A 255 13.95 44.77 -3.20
C LYS A 255 12.61 44.10 -2.88
N SER A 256 12.28 42.98 -3.53
CA SER A 256 11.03 42.23 -3.28
C SER A 256 11.11 41.43 -1.98
N TYR A 257 12.28 40.83 -1.71
CA TYR A 257 12.55 40.13 -0.46
C TYR A 257 12.42 41.05 0.76
N LEU A 258 12.99 42.25 0.69
CA LEU A 258 12.87 43.27 1.75
C LEU A 258 11.42 43.69 2.02
N LYS A 259 10.58 43.77 0.98
CA LYS A 259 9.15 44.11 1.13
C LYS A 259 8.35 43.03 1.87
N GLN A 260 8.79 41.77 1.80
CA GLN A 260 8.13 40.61 2.42
C GLN A 260 9.03 39.92 3.46
N LEU A 261 9.94 40.69 4.08
CA LEU A 261 11.03 40.17 4.90
C LEU A 261 10.53 39.26 6.03
N PHE A 262 9.48 39.68 6.73
CA PHE A 262 8.88 38.92 7.84
C PHE A 262 8.36 37.56 7.35
N LEU A 263 7.52 37.56 6.30
CA LEU A 263 6.89 36.36 5.77
C LEU A 263 7.94 35.35 5.26
N LEU A 264 8.94 35.80 4.49
CA LEU A 264 9.97 34.91 3.94
C LEU A 264 10.95 34.40 5.00
N SER A 265 11.21 35.20 6.04
CA SER A 265 12.05 34.78 7.17
C SER A 265 11.34 33.77 8.06
N ASP A 266 10.05 33.97 8.32
CA ASP A 266 9.21 33.02 9.05
C ASP A 266 9.08 31.70 8.30
N ILE A 267 8.77 31.73 6.99
CA ILE A 267 8.71 30.51 6.17
C ILE A 267 10.03 29.77 6.21
N LYS A 268 11.17 30.47 6.07
CA LYS A 268 12.50 29.83 6.14
C LYS A 268 12.74 29.17 7.50
N TYR A 269 12.37 29.85 8.58
CA TYR A 269 12.49 29.34 9.93
C TYR A 269 11.64 28.09 10.15
N TYR A 270 10.34 28.14 9.81
CA TYR A 270 9.42 27.00 9.93
C TYR A 270 9.86 25.81 9.06
N TYR A 271 10.27 26.08 7.82
CA TYR A 271 10.73 25.04 6.90
C TYR A 271 11.99 24.35 7.42
N ARG A 272 12.98 25.12 7.89
CA ARG A 272 14.23 24.57 8.43
C ARG A 272 14.00 23.74 9.68
N LYS A 273 13.10 24.20 10.56
CA LYS A 273 12.72 23.53 11.80
C LYS A 273 11.99 22.20 11.54
N ASN A 274 11.13 22.15 10.52
CA ASN A 274 10.21 21.03 10.28
C ASN A 274 10.49 20.25 8.98
N ARG A 275 11.67 20.39 8.35
CA ARG A 275 11.98 19.78 7.03
C ARG A 275 11.62 18.28 6.93
N THR A 276 11.93 17.50 7.96
CA THR A 276 11.64 16.06 8.00
C THR A 276 10.14 15.78 8.10
N ILE A 277 9.41 16.62 8.86
CA ILE A 277 7.96 16.49 8.99
C ILE A 277 7.29 16.78 7.66
N PHE A 278 7.68 17.87 6.98
CA PHE A 278 7.15 18.20 5.65
C PHE A 278 7.40 17.10 4.62
N PHE A 279 8.61 16.50 4.61
CA PHE A 279 8.93 15.38 3.72
C PHE A 279 8.02 14.17 3.98
N VAL A 280 7.94 13.71 5.24
CA VAL A 280 7.14 12.53 5.62
C VAL A 280 5.66 12.75 5.30
N THR A 281 5.11 13.92 5.65
CA THR A 281 3.71 14.25 5.37
C THR A 281 3.43 14.26 3.88
N SER A 282 4.28 14.89 3.07
CA SER A 282 4.10 14.96 1.61
C SER A 282 4.14 13.56 0.97
N TRP A 283 5.04 12.69 1.43
CA TRP A 283 5.14 11.34 0.89
C TRP A 283 3.95 10.45 1.28
N ILE A 284 3.41 10.62 2.50
CA ILE A 284 2.18 9.94 2.91
C ILE A 284 1.00 10.41 2.05
N PHE A 285 0.87 11.71 1.81
CA PHE A 285 -0.16 12.25 0.90
C PHE A 285 -0.03 11.70 -0.52
N PHE A 286 1.20 11.67 -1.06
CA PHE A 286 1.47 11.07 -2.36
C PHE A 286 1.05 9.60 -2.40
N ALA A 287 1.41 8.80 -1.39
CA ALA A 287 1.04 7.39 -1.34
C ALA A 287 -0.49 7.20 -1.31
N ILE A 288 -1.21 8.01 -0.52
CA ILE A 288 -2.69 7.95 -0.47
C ILE A 288 -3.29 8.23 -1.85
N LEU A 289 -2.85 9.31 -2.50
CA LEU A 289 -3.33 9.67 -3.83
C LEU A 289 -2.99 8.61 -4.88
N PHE A 290 -1.77 8.07 -4.84
CA PHE A 290 -1.32 7.03 -5.75
C PHE A 290 -2.16 5.76 -5.62
N PHE A 291 -2.38 5.24 -4.41
CA PHE A 291 -3.19 4.03 -4.22
C PHE A 291 -4.67 4.26 -4.55
N MET A 292 -5.21 5.45 -4.29
CA MET A 292 -6.57 5.81 -4.70
C MET A 292 -6.72 5.79 -6.22
N MET A 293 -5.82 6.44 -6.95
CA MET A 293 -5.84 6.47 -8.41
C MET A 293 -5.58 5.08 -9.00
N PHE A 294 -4.65 4.32 -8.42
CA PHE A 294 -4.38 2.94 -8.81
C PHE A 294 -5.65 2.10 -8.72
N SER A 295 -6.41 2.19 -7.62
CA SER A 295 -7.69 1.48 -7.47
C SER A 295 -8.74 1.91 -8.49
N LEU A 296 -8.85 3.21 -8.78
CA LEU A 296 -9.85 3.75 -9.73
C LEU A 296 -9.58 3.32 -11.17
N VAL A 297 -8.30 3.21 -11.57
CA VAL A 297 -7.91 2.81 -12.93
C VAL A 297 -7.91 1.29 -13.08
N THR A 298 -7.49 0.54 -12.07
CA THR A 298 -7.37 -0.92 -12.18
C THR A 298 -8.71 -1.65 -12.18
N TYR A 299 -9.69 -1.18 -11.41
CA TYR A 299 -11.00 -1.82 -11.34
C TYR A 299 -11.70 -1.97 -12.70
N PRO A 300 -11.93 -0.91 -13.50
CA PRO A 300 -12.54 -1.05 -14.81
C PRO A 300 -11.66 -1.87 -15.78
N ASN A 301 -10.34 -1.72 -15.71
CA ASN A 301 -9.41 -2.50 -16.53
C ASN A 301 -9.52 -4.01 -16.24
N PHE A 302 -9.63 -4.41 -14.97
CA PHE A 302 -9.81 -5.82 -14.63
C PHE A 302 -11.16 -6.35 -15.10
N THR A 303 -12.23 -5.57 -15.02
CA THR A 303 -13.53 -5.99 -15.55
C THR A 303 -13.52 -6.13 -17.07
N HIS A 304 -12.89 -5.19 -17.78
CA HIS A 304 -12.74 -5.25 -19.23
C HIS A 304 -11.89 -6.45 -19.64
N ASN A 305 -10.71 -6.62 -19.02
CA ASN A 305 -9.84 -7.77 -19.25
C ASN A 305 -10.54 -9.10 -18.96
N ALA A 306 -11.33 -9.20 -17.88
CA ALA A 306 -12.06 -10.43 -17.57
C ALA A 306 -13.05 -10.81 -18.68
N VAL A 307 -13.75 -9.82 -19.27
CA VAL A 307 -14.65 -10.04 -20.41
C VAL A 307 -13.87 -10.42 -21.68
N THR A 308 -12.73 -9.75 -21.94
CA THR A 308 -11.91 -10.01 -23.13
C THR A 308 -11.23 -11.39 -23.09
N TYR A 309 -10.71 -11.81 -21.93
CA TYR A 309 -10.01 -13.09 -21.80
C TYR A 309 -10.96 -14.30 -21.68
N HIS A 310 -12.21 -14.08 -21.26
CA HIS A 310 -13.22 -15.14 -21.08
C HIS A 310 -14.44 -14.92 -21.98
N PRO A 311 -14.38 -15.31 -23.26
CA PRO A 311 -15.50 -15.15 -24.21
C PRO A 311 -16.71 -16.05 -23.90
N TYR A 312 -16.56 -17.02 -22.98
CA TYR A 312 -17.62 -17.92 -22.56
C TYR A 312 -18.15 -17.53 -21.18
N HIS A 313 -19.48 -17.52 -21.02
CA HIS A 313 -20.15 -17.20 -19.75
C HIS A 313 -19.91 -18.25 -18.65
N MET A 314 -19.65 -19.50 -19.04
CA MET A 314 -19.37 -20.60 -18.10
C MET A 314 -18.36 -21.56 -18.72
N VAL A 315 -17.34 -21.93 -17.95
CA VAL A 315 -16.36 -22.94 -18.32
C VAL A 315 -16.20 -23.89 -17.13
N TYR A 316 -16.38 -25.18 -17.37
CA TYR A 316 -16.11 -26.22 -16.39
C TYR A 316 -15.19 -27.27 -17.03
N THR A 317 -14.44 -27.98 -16.19
CA THR A 317 -13.45 -28.95 -16.66
C THR A 317 -13.64 -30.28 -15.95
N GLU A 318 -13.61 -31.36 -16.73
CA GLU A 318 -13.66 -32.72 -16.21
C GLU A 318 -12.25 -33.29 -16.19
N ILE A 319 -11.72 -33.52 -15.00
CA ILE A 319 -10.39 -34.09 -14.80
C ILE A 319 -10.54 -35.56 -14.42
N LYS A 320 -10.03 -36.47 -15.26
CA LYS A 320 -10.02 -37.91 -14.98
C LYS A 320 -9.30 -38.17 -13.64
N GLY A 321 -10.03 -38.70 -12.65
CA GLY A 321 -9.51 -39.02 -11.32
C GLY A 321 -9.83 -38.00 -10.21
N SER A 322 -10.58 -36.94 -10.49
CA SER A 322 -11.12 -35.99 -9.49
C SER A 322 -12.65 -36.11 -9.36
N TYR A 323 -13.34 -35.06 -8.89
CA TYR A 323 -14.80 -35.00 -8.71
C TYR A 323 -15.60 -35.60 -9.89
N GLN A 324 -16.79 -36.13 -9.58
CA GLN A 324 -17.70 -36.70 -10.57
C GLN A 324 -17.90 -35.72 -11.74
N PRO A 325 -17.68 -36.16 -12.99
CA PRO A 325 -17.96 -35.34 -14.17
C PRO A 325 -19.46 -35.00 -14.17
N LEU A 326 -19.80 -33.73 -14.38
CA LEU A 326 -21.19 -33.35 -14.61
C LEU A 326 -21.63 -34.03 -15.90
N GLY A 327 -22.74 -34.76 -15.88
CA GLY A 327 -23.24 -35.37 -17.10
C GLY A 327 -23.54 -34.29 -18.15
N ASP A 328 -23.24 -34.57 -19.42
CA ASP A 328 -23.44 -33.65 -20.57
C ASP A 328 -24.81 -32.93 -20.58
N ASN A 329 -25.86 -33.60 -20.07
CA ASN A 329 -27.22 -33.05 -20.03
C ASN A 329 -27.59 -32.37 -18.69
N GLU A 330 -26.81 -32.52 -17.64
CA GLU A 330 -27.11 -31.92 -16.33
C GLU A 330 -26.90 -30.41 -16.35
N VAL A 331 -25.84 -29.93 -17.01
CA VAL A 331 -25.58 -28.49 -17.15
C VAL A 331 -26.73 -27.79 -17.87
N ARG A 332 -27.25 -28.43 -18.92
CA ARG A 332 -28.39 -27.90 -19.66
C ARG A 332 -29.67 -27.91 -18.84
N LYS A 333 -29.94 -28.98 -18.06
CA LYS A 333 -31.07 -29.02 -17.12
C LYS A 333 -30.98 -27.94 -16.04
N ILE A 334 -29.78 -27.69 -15.51
CA ILE A 334 -29.55 -26.64 -14.50
C ILE A 334 -29.77 -25.25 -15.11
N ALA A 335 -29.29 -25.03 -16.34
CA ALA A 335 -29.49 -23.76 -17.05
C ALA A 335 -30.97 -23.50 -17.36
N GLU A 336 -31.68 -24.50 -17.88
CA GLU A 336 -33.12 -24.43 -18.19
C GLU A 336 -33.96 -24.26 -16.91
N ALA A 337 -33.56 -24.87 -15.78
CA ALA A 337 -34.22 -24.67 -14.49
C ALA A 337 -34.10 -23.24 -13.93
N HIS A 338 -33.17 -22.43 -14.45
CA HIS A 338 -32.95 -21.03 -14.06
C HIS A 338 -33.26 -20.06 -15.21
N ASP A 339 -34.11 -20.45 -16.18
CA ASP A 339 -34.50 -19.63 -17.35
C ASP A 339 -33.33 -19.18 -18.27
N ASN A 340 -32.20 -19.87 -18.22
CA ASN A 340 -31.05 -19.56 -19.08
C ASN A 340 -31.00 -20.49 -20.30
N ARG A 341 -31.03 -19.91 -21.51
CA ARG A 341 -30.92 -20.66 -22.77
C ARG A 341 -29.45 -20.85 -23.15
N VAL A 342 -29.01 -22.11 -23.29
CA VAL A 342 -27.69 -22.44 -23.82
C VAL A 342 -27.67 -22.20 -25.33
N VAL A 343 -26.83 -21.26 -25.79
CA VAL A 343 -26.72 -20.86 -27.22
C VAL A 343 -25.66 -21.68 -27.95
N ARG A 344 -24.53 -21.97 -27.29
CA ARG A 344 -23.38 -22.68 -27.85
C ARG A 344 -22.71 -23.51 -26.75
N GLU A 345 -22.42 -24.76 -27.06
CA GLU A 345 -21.68 -25.69 -26.19
C GLU A 345 -20.53 -26.27 -27.00
N ASP A 346 -19.31 -26.02 -26.55
CA ASP A 346 -18.10 -26.54 -27.17
C ASP A 346 -17.32 -27.40 -26.16
N LYS A 347 -16.77 -28.53 -26.63
CA LYS A 347 -15.98 -29.45 -25.79
C LYS A 347 -14.60 -29.64 -26.40
N ILE A 348 -13.58 -29.46 -25.57
CA ILE A 348 -12.17 -29.60 -25.97
C ILE A 348 -11.46 -30.50 -24.98
N LYS A 349 -10.67 -31.46 -25.49
CA LYS A 349 -9.79 -32.26 -24.65
C LYS A 349 -8.51 -31.47 -24.38
N PHE A 350 -8.07 -31.50 -23.13
CA PHE A 350 -6.83 -30.85 -22.71
C PHE A 350 -5.97 -31.80 -21.88
N VAL A 351 -4.67 -31.53 -21.88
CA VAL A 351 -3.70 -32.15 -20.98
C VAL A 351 -3.14 -31.04 -20.11
N ARG A 352 -3.26 -31.17 -18.80
CA ARG A 352 -2.77 -30.18 -17.84
C ARG A 352 -1.60 -30.74 -17.04
N ASN A 353 -0.49 -30.01 -17.05
CA ASN A 353 0.61 -30.16 -16.09
C ASN A 353 0.46 -29.10 -14.99
N ASN A 354 1.29 -29.14 -13.93
CA ASN A 354 1.24 -28.20 -12.81
C ASN A 354 1.20 -26.72 -13.25
N ASP A 355 1.92 -26.39 -14.33
CA ASP A 355 2.08 -25.00 -14.76
C ASP A 355 1.26 -24.65 -16.03
N ASN A 356 1.03 -25.62 -16.93
CA ASN A 356 0.49 -25.35 -18.27
C ASN A 356 -0.68 -26.27 -18.64
N THR A 357 -1.68 -25.69 -19.31
CA THR A 357 -2.78 -26.43 -19.96
C THR A 357 -2.53 -26.45 -21.47
N VAL A 358 -2.38 -27.65 -22.02
CA VAL A 358 -2.09 -27.89 -23.43
C VAL A 358 -3.34 -28.43 -24.12
N PHE A 359 -3.69 -27.82 -25.25
CA PHE A 359 -4.82 -28.21 -26.08
C PHE A 359 -4.33 -28.87 -27.37
N ASP A 360 -5.11 -29.79 -27.92
CA ASP A 360 -4.81 -30.35 -29.23
C ASP A 360 -5.08 -29.32 -30.34
N VAL A 361 -4.16 -29.22 -31.30
CA VAL A 361 -4.21 -28.22 -32.38
C VAL A 361 -5.39 -28.49 -33.30
N ALA A 362 -5.74 -29.76 -33.53
CA ALA A 362 -6.87 -30.13 -34.37
C ALA A 362 -8.22 -29.68 -33.77
N ASP A 363 -8.37 -29.78 -32.46
CA ASP A 363 -9.59 -29.37 -31.75
C ASP A 363 -9.71 -27.84 -31.69
N ILE A 364 -8.62 -27.11 -31.45
CA ILE A 364 -8.60 -25.64 -31.47
C ILE A 364 -8.89 -25.08 -32.87
N ASN A 365 -8.36 -25.71 -33.92
CA ASN A 365 -8.63 -25.32 -35.31
C ASN A 365 -10.11 -25.45 -35.67
N LYS A 366 -10.79 -26.51 -35.19
CA LYS A 366 -12.24 -26.67 -35.37
C LYS A 366 -13.03 -25.61 -34.59
N LEU A 367 -12.63 -25.33 -33.36
CA LEU A 367 -13.33 -24.38 -32.48
C LEU A 367 -13.27 -22.94 -32.98
N LEU A 368 -12.07 -22.50 -33.39
CA LEU A 368 -11.79 -21.13 -33.82
C LEU A 368 -11.95 -20.94 -35.33
N LEU A 369 -12.25 -22.01 -36.08
CA LEU A 369 -12.30 -22.02 -37.54
C LEU A 369 -11.01 -21.47 -38.17
N LYS A 370 -9.85 -21.86 -37.63
CA LYS A 370 -8.50 -21.42 -38.02
C LYS A 370 -7.63 -22.62 -38.40
N SER A 371 -6.50 -22.37 -39.07
CA SER A 371 -5.58 -23.41 -39.55
C SER A 371 -4.18 -23.29 -38.93
N TYR A 372 -4.10 -23.32 -37.60
CA TYR A 372 -2.82 -23.32 -36.89
C TYR A 372 -2.05 -24.63 -37.17
N ARG A 373 -0.74 -24.51 -37.38
CA ARG A 373 0.18 -25.64 -37.50
C ARG A 373 1.36 -25.43 -36.56
N VAL A 374 1.65 -26.41 -35.72
CA VAL A 374 2.70 -26.35 -34.71
C VAL A 374 3.80 -27.36 -35.06
N GLN A 375 5.07 -26.96 -35.00
CA GLN A 375 6.19 -27.87 -35.26
C GLN A 375 6.36 -28.85 -34.09
N LYS A 376 6.81 -30.07 -34.40
CA LYS A 376 7.04 -31.11 -33.39
C LYS A 376 8.08 -30.62 -32.36
N GLY A 377 7.70 -30.58 -31.08
CA GLY A 377 8.54 -30.07 -29.98
C GLY A 377 8.38 -28.58 -29.67
N SER A 378 7.49 -27.86 -30.36
CA SER A 378 7.13 -26.47 -30.07
C SER A 378 5.72 -26.34 -29.53
N VAL A 379 5.43 -25.23 -28.84
CA VAL A 379 4.10 -24.89 -28.30
C VAL A 379 3.70 -23.51 -28.81
N LEU A 380 2.46 -23.37 -29.26
CA LEU A 380 1.88 -22.09 -29.67
C LEU A 380 1.06 -21.53 -28.51
N TYR A 381 1.42 -20.34 -28.04
CA TYR A 381 0.63 -19.59 -27.06
C TYR A 381 -0.30 -18.62 -27.79
N VAL A 382 -1.60 -18.75 -27.57
CA VAL A 382 -2.62 -17.87 -28.13
C VAL A 382 -3.29 -17.13 -26.98
N TYR A 383 -3.24 -15.80 -27.01
CA TYR A 383 -3.92 -14.94 -26.05
C TYR A 383 -4.94 -14.09 -26.81
N PRO A 384 -6.24 -14.17 -26.46
CA PRO A 384 -7.22 -13.25 -27.00
C PRO A 384 -6.92 -11.84 -26.48
N TYR A 385 -6.99 -10.85 -27.35
CA TYR A 385 -6.83 -9.43 -27.02
C TYR A 385 -7.93 -8.64 -27.70
N ASP A 386 -8.30 -7.49 -27.14
CA ASP A 386 -9.25 -6.58 -27.77
C ASP A 386 -8.51 -5.81 -28.87
N VAL A 387 -9.01 -5.89 -30.11
CA VAL A 387 -8.45 -5.18 -31.27
C VAL A 387 -8.46 -3.66 -31.05
N ASN A 388 -9.32 -3.16 -30.16
CA ASN A 388 -9.44 -1.75 -29.81
C ASN A 388 -8.80 -1.37 -28.47
N ASP A 389 -7.90 -2.19 -27.90
CA ASP A 389 -7.26 -1.90 -26.61
C ASP A 389 -6.26 -0.72 -26.64
N GLY A 390 -6.05 -0.10 -27.80
CA GLY A 390 -5.18 1.07 -28.00
C GLY A 390 -3.70 0.73 -28.12
N TYR A 391 -3.34 -0.56 -28.20
CA TYR A 391 -1.98 -1.02 -28.47
C TYR A 391 -1.79 -1.36 -29.95
N GLU A 392 -0.58 -1.14 -30.47
CA GLU A 392 -0.22 -1.64 -31.80
C GLU A 392 -0.07 -3.16 -31.76
N HIS A 393 -1.05 -3.86 -32.31
CA HIS A 393 -0.98 -5.30 -32.52
C HIS A 393 -0.43 -5.60 -33.90
N VAL A 394 0.52 -6.52 -33.98
CA VAL A 394 1.03 -7.03 -35.25
C VAL A 394 -0.06 -7.92 -35.87
N THR A 395 -0.98 -7.32 -36.61
CA THR A 395 -2.05 -8.02 -37.36
C THR A 395 -1.53 -8.60 -38.67
N ASN A 396 -0.31 -9.13 -38.71
CA ASN A 396 0.10 -9.93 -39.85
C ASN A 396 -0.74 -11.20 -39.81
N ARG A 397 -1.65 -11.36 -40.77
CA ARG A 397 -2.23 -12.67 -41.08
C ARG A 397 -1.05 -13.64 -41.19
N ILE A 398 -1.06 -14.69 -40.38
CA ILE A 398 -0.05 -15.75 -40.43
C ILE A 398 -0.32 -16.57 -41.71
N ASP A 399 0.01 -16.00 -42.86
CA ASP A 399 -0.12 -16.62 -44.18
C ASP A 399 1.23 -17.19 -44.67
N SER A 400 2.33 -16.99 -43.92
CA SER A 400 3.64 -17.53 -44.31
C SER A 400 4.54 -17.94 -43.14
N PHE A 401 5.25 -19.04 -43.39
CA PHE A 401 5.74 -20.04 -42.44
C PHE A 401 7.23 -19.90 -42.07
N GLU A 402 7.77 -18.68 -42.00
CA GLU A 402 9.19 -18.49 -41.72
C GLU A 402 9.43 -17.60 -40.50
N GLY A 403 9.94 -18.25 -39.45
CA GLY A 403 10.33 -17.61 -38.20
C GLY A 403 9.46 -18.09 -37.06
N ALA A 404 9.94 -19.09 -36.32
CA ALA A 404 9.42 -19.37 -34.99
C ALA A 404 9.63 -18.13 -34.11
N ARG A 405 8.63 -17.25 -34.08
CA ARG A 405 8.30 -16.39 -32.96
C ARG A 405 6.78 -16.42 -32.82
N THR A 406 6.35 -17.09 -31.75
CA THR A 406 4.99 -17.05 -31.20
C THR A 406 4.46 -15.63 -31.19
N PHE A 407 3.46 -15.35 -32.03
CA PHE A 407 2.65 -14.15 -31.96
C PHE A 407 1.20 -14.44 -32.33
N SER A 408 0.36 -13.66 -31.66
CA SER A 408 -1.08 -13.63 -31.53
C SER A 408 -1.88 -13.73 -32.83
N VAL A 409 -3.08 -14.32 -32.73
CA VAL A 409 -4.14 -14.23 -33.73
C VAL A 409 -5.45 -13.89 -33.08
#